data_AF-A0A150SQJ9-F1
#
_entry.id   AF-A0A150SQJ9-F1
#
_cell.length_a   1.000
_cell.length_b   1.000
_cell.length_c   1.000
_cell.angle_alpha   90.00
_cell.angle_beta   90.00
_cell.angle_gamma   90.00
#
_symmetry.space_group_name_H-M   'P 1'
#
loop_
_entity.id
_entity.type
_entity.pdbx_description
1 polymer ?
#
loop_
_entity_poly.entity_id
_entity_poly.type
_entity_poly.pdbx_seq_one_letter_code
_entity_poly.pdbx_strand_id
1 'polypeptide(L)' 'MTNKDIAPHLLRTLAALQSEGKTVTLDTLTTALAVRRTDVRRAITALHREGYLDALRMRLTFRGLAL' A
#
# COMPACT_ATOMS: atom_id res chain seq x y z
N MET A 1 -1.28 -9.31 12.80
CA MET A 1 -0.71 -7.98 12.50
C MET A 1 -1.81 -6.95 12.65
N THR A 2 -1.54 -5.88 13.40
CA THR A 2 -2.46 -4.76 13.57
C THR A 2 -2.36 -3.85 12.35
N ASN A 3 -3.38 -3.03 12.07
CA ASN A 3 -3.34 -2.10 10.92
C ASN A 3 -2.11 -1.15 10.95
N LYS A 4 -1.66 -0.77 12.15
CA LYS A 4 -0.44 0.03 12.35
C LYS A 4 0.84 -0.68 11.89
N ASP A 5 0.88 -2.01 11.95
CA ASP A 5 2.05 -2.80 11.54
C ASP A 5 2.09 -2.97 10.01
N ILE A 6 0.91 -3.02 9.38
CA ILE A 6 0.74 -3.26 7.94
C ILE A 6 1.09 -2.00 7.13
N ALA A 7 0.72 -0.82 7.60
CA ALA A 7 0.90 0.44 6.87
C ALA A 7 2.35 0.68 6.35
N PRO A 8 3.41 0.64 7.20
CA PRO A 8 4.77 0.88 6.72
C PRO A 8 5.26 -0.21 5.76
N HIS A 9 4.86 -1.47 5.98
CA HIS A 9 5.21 -2.58 5.08
C HIS A 9 4.53 -2.40 3.72
N LEU A 10 3.26 -2.00 3.72
CA LEU A 10 2.49 -1.74 2.51
C LEU A 10 3.11 -0.62 1.67
N LEU A 11 3.47 0.51 2.29
CA LEU A 11 4.11 1.62 1.59
C LEU A 11 5.44 1.21 0.95
N ARG A 12 6.28 0.48 1.68
CA ARG A 12 7.56 -0.04 1.14
C ARG A 12 7.35 -1.03 -0.01
N THR A 13 6.45 -1.98 0.15
CA THR A 13 6.15 -2.96 -0.91
C THR A 13 5.56 -2.27 -2.15
N LEU A 14 4.66 -1.29 -1.96
CA LEU A 14 4.12 -0.51 -3.06
C LEU A 14 5.23 0.26 -3.79
N ALA A 15 6.12 0.94 -3.06
CA ALA A 15 7.26 1.65 -3.65
C ALA A 15 8.15 0.72 -4.47
N ALA A 16 8.51 -0.44 -3.92
CA ALA A 16 9.36 -1.42 -4.59
C ALA A 16 8.73 -1.90 -5.91
N LEU A 17 7.47 -2.34 -5.86
CA LEU A 17 6.76 -2.83 -7.05
C LEU A 17 6.59 -1.74 -8.12
N GLN A 18 6.43 -0.48 -7.73
CA GLN A 18 6.33 0.65 -8.65
C GLN A 18 7.65 1.01 -9.32
N SER A 19 8.74 0.97 -8.57
CA SER A 19 10.09 1.18 -9.11
C SER A 19 10.46 0.09 -10.13
N GLU A 20 9.90 -1.11 -9.98
CA GLU A 20 10.03 -2.20 -10.95
C GLU A 20 9.09 -2.04 -12.17
N GLY A 21 8.28 -0.98 -12.24
CA GLY A 21 7.32 -0.73 -13.32
C GLY A 21 6.11 -1.68 -13.30
N LYS A 22 5.87 -2.43 -12.22
CA LYS A 22 4.74 -3.35 -12.12
C LYS A 22 3.45 -2.59 -11.87
N THR A 23 2.37 -3.07 -12.49
CA THR A 23 1.02 -2.61 -12.16
C THR A 23 0.62 -3.21 -10.81
N VAL A 24 0.44 -2.35 -9.80
CA VAL A 24 0.11 -2.79 -8.45
C VAL A 24 -1.39 -2.80 -8.26
N THR A 25 -1.91 -3.93 -7.80
CA THR A 25 -3.32 -4.08 -7.44
C THR A 25 -3.45 -4.50 -5.98
N LEU A 26 -4.67 -4.47 -5.45
CA LEU A 26 -4.98 -5.02 -4.12
C LEU A 26 -4.52 -6.49 -4.01
N ASP A 27 -4.69 -7.27 -5.07
CA ASP A 27 -4.33 -8.69 -5.09
C ASP A 27 -2.80 -8.90 -5.04
N THR A 28 -2.08 -8.09 -5.82
CA THR A 28 -0.61 -8.06 -5.82
C THR A 28 -0.07 -7.74 -4.42
N LEU A 29 -0.66 -6.77 -3.73
CA LEU A 29 -0.26 -6.39 -2.37
C LEU A 29 -0.62 -7.47 -1.34
N THR A 30 -1.77 -8.13 -1.46
CA THR A 30 -2.12 -9.23 -0.55
C THR A 30 -1.19 -10.41 -0.67
N THR A 31 -0.78 -10.75 -1.90
CA THR A 31 0.16 -11.82 -2.17
C THR A 31 1.56 -11.46 -1.67
N ALA A 32 2.02 -10.24 -1.98
CA ALA A 32 3.36 -9.79 -1.59
C ALA A 32 3.53 -9.65 -0.07
N LEU A 33 2.47 -9.23 0.64
CA LEU A 33 2.49 -9.06 2.10
C LEU A 33 2.02 -10.31 2.86
N ALA A 34 1.55 -11.35 2.17
CA ALA A 34 0.99 -12.57 2.75
C ALA A 34 -0.07 -12.34 3.86
N VAL A 35 -0.91 -11.31 3.67
CA VAL A 35 -1.95 -10.91 4.63
C VAL A 35 -3.35 -10.96 4.01
N ARG A 36 -4.37 -10.98 4.86
CA ARG A 36 -5.76 -11.03 4.42
C ARG A 36 -6.11 -9.77 3.61
N ARG A 37 -6.86 -9.99 2.53
CA ARG A 37 -7.38 -8.92 1.65
C ARG A 37 -8.11 -7.81 2.39
N THR A 38 -8.89 -8.17 3.40
CA THR A 38 -9.63 -7.20 4.21
C THR A 38 -8.71 -6.24 4.97
N ASP A 39 -7.58 -6.73 5.47
CA ASP A 39 -6.63 -5.94 6.24
C ASP A 39 -5.84 -4.99 5.33
N VAL A 40 -5.40 -5.48 4.17
CA VAL A 40 -4.76 -4.64 3.13
C VAL A 40 -5.72 -3.55 2.67
N ARG A 41 -6.99 -3.88 2.41
CA ARG A 41 -7.99 -2.89 2.01
C ARG A 41 -8.21 -1.82 3.08
N ARG A 42 -8.25 -2.21 4.35
CA ARG A 42 -8.36 -1.26 5.48
C ARG A 42 -7.14 -0.34 5.56
N ALA A 43 -5.93 -0.90 5.41
CA ALA A 43 -4.69 -0.13 5.41
C ALA A 43 -4.64 0.87 4.24
N ILE A 44 -4.95 0.43 3.01
CA ILE A 44 -5.04 1.29 1.82
C ILE A 44 -6.03 2.43 2.04
N THR A 45 -7.22 2.12 2.59
CA THR A 45 -8.24 3.14 2.85
C THR A 45 -7.76 4.18 3.86
N ALA A 46 -7.07 3.74 4.93
CA ALA A 46 -6.50 4.64 5.93
C ALA A 46 -5.41 5.53 5.32
N LEU A 47 -4.44 4.93 4.63
CA LEU A 47 -3.34 5.64 3.97
C LEU A 47 -3.83 6.62 2.90
N HIS A 48 -4.93 6.29 2.21
CA HIS A 48 -5.55 7.18 1.25
C HIS A 48 -6.17 8.41 1.91
N ARG A 49 -6.90 8.21 3.01
CA ARG A 49 -7.47 9.31 3.80
C ARG A 49 -6.40 10.21 4.41
N GLU A 50 -5.26 9.64 4.80
CA GLU A 50 -4.11 10.37 5.34
C GLU A 50 -3.27 11.06 4.23
N GLY A 51 -3.55 10.76 2.96
CA GLY A 51 -2.90 11.36 1.81
C GLY A 51 -1.52 10.80 1.49
N TYR A 52 -1.18 9.60 1.98
CA TYR A 52 0.07 8.91 1.64
C TYR A 52 -0.05 8.11 0.34
N LEU A 53 -1.25 7.64 0.00
CA LEU A 53 -1.50 6.77 -1.16
C LEU A 53 -2.74 7.23 -1.93
N ASP A 54 -2.71 7.18 -3.26
CA ASP A 54 -3.88 7.31 -4.13
C ASP A 54 -4.46 5.90 -4.37
N ALA A 55 -5.61 5.60 -3.75
CA ALA A 55 -6.22 4.27 -3.82
C ALA A 55 -6.86 3.98 -5.19
N LEU A 56 -7.21 5.02 -5.96
CA LEU A 56 -7.79 4.85 -7.29
C LEU A 56 -6.69 4.48 -8.29
N ARG A 57 -5.52 5.10 -8.15
CA ARG A 57 -4.37 4.83 -9.01
C ARG A 57 -3.44 3.73 -8.47
N MET A 58 -3.65 3.29 -7.24
CA MET A 58 -2.72 2.43 -6.50
C MET A 58 -1.29 2.98 -6.57
N ARG A 59 -1.13 4.28 -6.26
CA ARG A 59 0.17 4.96 -6.29
C ARG A 59 0.49 5.71 -5.01
N LEU A 60 1.78 5.74 -4.66
CA LEU A 60 2.25 6.63 -3.62
C LEU A 60 2.09 8.07 -4.07
N THR A 61 1.68 8.91 -3.12
CA THR A 61 1.76 10.37 -3.28
C THR A 61 3.17 10.85 -2.94
N PHE A 62 3.49 12.11 -3.21
CA PHE A 62 4.74 12.72 -2.74
C PHE A 62 4.92 12.58 -1.22
N ARG A 63 3.84 12.69 -0.44
CA ARG A 63 3.89 12.51 1.00
C ARG A 63 4.21 11.07 1.38
N GLY A 64 3.64 10.09 0.68
CA GLY A 64 3.91 8.66 0.90
C GLY A 64 5.32 8.23 0.50
N LEU A 65 5.97 8.95 -0.41
CA LEU A 65 7.36 8.71 -0.82
C LEU A 65 8.38 9.27 0.19
N ALA A 66 7.98 10.20 1.05
CA ALA A 66 8.87 10.85 2.01
C ALA A 66 8.96 10.12 3.37
N LEU A 67 8.29 8.97 3.52
CA LEU A 67 8.26 8.11 4.72
C LEU A 67 9.22 6.93 4.58
#